data_AF-A0A1V1WTQ1-F1
#
_entry.id   AF-A0A1V1WTQ1-F1
#
_cell.length_a   1.000
_cell.length_b   1.000
_cell.length_c   1.000
_cell.angle_alpha   90.00
_cell.angle_beta   90.00
_cell.angle_gamma   90.00
#
_symmetry.space_group_name_H-M   'P 1'
#
loop_
_entity.id
_entity.type
_entity.pdbx_description
1 polymer ?
#
loop_
_entity_poly.entity_id
_entity_poly.type
_entity_poly.pdbx_seq_one_letter_code
_entity_poly.pdbx_strand_id
1 'polypeptide(L)'
;MQSVNTSTPVVLGKLPSIERLRIPSRTAQPLHEKKLAVLSIIISALGYLLLPSCITIGSGPEFFRSEDYIVYRIKKGDTPAKLAKRFLGDEKKFWVVEDANGGVPFTKGHIAVIPLKKENACGLRGNGFQMVPILCYHRFSDDVDSPLCMPPQVFDRQMKYLKENNYRVVSSTDLLGFLQNEHCLPEKAVVITIDDGYRSGYDIAYPILQKYGFTATLFIYTDFVGASRNAVTWNQLREMKKSGFQVGGHTTSHDDLTKQRDGENRRSYLTRIEKGLGVSKSILDRKLGQNTILLAFPYGRYDSTVLRVAERTGYEMAVTVKRGSNPFFADVLALKRSQILRHDMDSFVSNLKTFHTVSH
;
A
#
# COMPACT_ATOMS: atom_id res chain seq x y z
N MET A 1 56.10 -39.37 -21.81
CA MET A 1 56.37 -39.27 -23.26
C MET A 1 55.12 -38.76 -23.95
N GLN A 2 55.27 -37.64 -24.66
CA GLN A 2 54.45 -37.05 -25.73
C GLN A 2 53.02 -36.56 -25.43
N SER A 3 52.98 -35.24 -25.25
CA SER A 3 51.95 -34.28 -25.67
C SER A 3 51.61 -34.36 -27.16
N VAL A 4 50.33 -34.17 -27.52
CA VAL A 4 49.95 -33.40 -28.73
C VAL A 4 48.73 -32.54 -28.42
N ASN A 5 48.88 -31.28 -28.81
CA ASN A 5 48.04 -30.11 -28.63
C ASN A 5 47.48 -29.76 -30.02
N THR A 6 46.17 -29.59 -30.20
CA THR A 6 45.62 -28.96 -31.42
C THR A 6 44.44 -28.04 -31.07
N SER A 7 44.78 -26.76 -31.01
CA SER A 7 43.89 -25.60 -30.94
C SER A 7 43.46 -25.18 -32.35
N THR A 8 42.15 -25.14 -32.61
CA THR A 8 41.55 -24.53 -33.81
C THR A 8 40.90 -23.19 -33.43
N PRO A 9 41.20 -22.08 -34.12
CA PRO A 9 40.65 -20.76 -33.79
C PRO A 9 39.27 -20.54 -34.43
N VAL A 10 38.31 -20.06 -33.65
CA VAL A 10 37.01 -19.60 -34.14
C VAL A 10 37.14 -18.15 -34.61
N VAL A 11 36.78 -17.93 -35.88
CA VAL A 11 36.79 -16.63 -36.55
C VAL A 11 35.62 -15.77 -36.05
N LEU A 12 35.92 -14.62 -35.45
CA LEU A 12 34.96 -13.57 -35.10
C LEU A 12 34.48 -12.85 -36.36
N GLY A 13 33.20 -13.03 -36.70
CA GLY A 13 32.51 -12.25 -37.73
C GLY A 13 32.33 -10.79 -37.31
N LYS A 14 32.72 -9.87 -38.20
CA LYS A 14 32.53 -8.42 -38.07
C LYS A 14 31.04 -8.07 -38.03
N LEU A 15 30.61 -7.31 -37.02
CA LEU A 15 29.30 -6.64 -36.99
C LEU A 15 29.31 -5.42 -37.92
N PRO A 16 28.24 -5.18 -38.71
CA PRO A 16 28.13 -3.96 -39.51
C PRO A 16 27.71 -2.77 -38.63
N SER A 17 28.49 -1.71 -38.75
CA SER A 17 28.19 -0.36 -38.25
C SER A 17 27.06 0.26 -39.05
N ILE A 18 25.97 0.65 -38.39
CA ILE A 18 24.90 1.47 -38.97
C ILE A 18 24.69 2.76 -38.17
N GLU A 19 24.48 3.80 -38.95
CA GLU A 19 24.50 5.24 -38.70
C GLU A 19 23.65 5.79 -37.56
N ARG A 20 24.13 6.94 -37.08
CA ARG A 20 23.49 7.83 -36.11
C ARG A 20 22.20 8.41 -36.68
N LEU A 21 21.06 8.03 -36.11
CA LEU A 21 19.84 8.81 -36.19
C LEU A 21 19.98 10.05 -35.30
N ARG A 22 20.17 11.23 -35.92
CA ARG A 22 20.04 12.54 -35.28
C ARG A 22 18.58 12.75 -34.87
N ILE A 23 18.30 12.71 -33.57
CA ILE A 23 17.06 13.22 -32.99
C ILE A 23 17.25 14.74 -32.73
N PRO A 24 16.35 15.63 -33.17
CA PRO A 24 16.50 17.06 -32.92
C PRO A 24 16.34 17.36 -31.43
N SER A 25 17.29 18.13 -30.88
CA SER A 25 17.28 18.62 -29.51
C SER A 25 16.11 19.56 -29.27
N ARG A 26 15.09 19.11 -28.53
CA ARG A 26 14.22 20.04 -27.79
C ARG A 26 14.92 20.38 -26.48
N THR A 27 15.39 21.61 -26.39
CA THR A 27 15.84 22.25 -25.15
C THR A 27 14.79 22.04 -24.05
N ALA A 28 15.13 21.27 -23.03
CA ALA A 28 14.36 21.17 -21.81
C ALA A 28 14.55 22.46 -21.00
N GLN A 29 13.51 23.29 -20.89
CA GLN A 29 13.47 24.36 -19.92
C GLN A 29 13.34 23.78 -18.50
N PRO A 30 14.02 24.37 -17.50
CA PRO A 30 14.06 23.83 -16.15
C PRO A 30 12.71 23.94 -15.42
N LEU A 31 12.43 22.95 -14.58
CA LEU A 31 11.18 22.73 -13.81
C LEU A 31 10.79 23.86 -12.83
N HIS A 32 11.55 24.96 -12.77
CA HIS A 32 11.34 26.06 -11.84
C HIS A 32 10.25 27.05 -12.30
N GLU A 33 9.83 27.01 -13.57
CA GLU A 33 8.78 27.91 -14.11
C GLU A 33 7.35 27.41 -13.84
N LYS A 34 7.13 26.11 -13.56
CA LYS A 34 5.77 25.56 -13.36
C LYS A 34 5.12 25.95 -12.03
N LYS A 35 5.90 26.30 -11.00
CA LYS A 35 5.36 26.85 -9.74
C LYS A 35 4.97 28.32 -9.84
N LEU A 36 5.53 29.06 -10.81
CA LEU A 36 5.18 30.46 -11.08
C LEU A 36 3.95 30.58 -11.98
N ALA A 37 3.67 29.60 -12.84
CA ALA A 37 2.50 29.60 -13.72
C ALA A 37 1.16 29.65 -12.96
N VAL A 38 1.05 29.00 -11.80
CA VAL A 38 -0.18 29.04 -10.98
C VAL A 38 -0.41 30.42 -10.33
N LEU A 39 0.67 31.17 -10.05
CA LEU A 39 0.59 32.53 -9.53
C LEU A 39 0.34 33.57 -10.65
N SER A 40 0.87 33.35 -11.85
CA SER A 40 0.64 34.22 -13.01
C SER A 40 -0.78 34.15 -13.58
N ILE A 41 -1.49 33.03 -13.43
CA ILE A 41 -2.88 32.91 -13.89
C ILE A 41 -3.82 33.86 -13.12
N ILE A 42 -3.46 34.26 -11.90
CA ILE A 42 -4.25 35.23 -11.11
C ILE A 42 -4.05 36.68 -11.62
N ILE A 43 -2.95 36.98 -12.33
CA ILE A 43 -2.64 38.34 -12.80
C ILE A 43 -3.02 38.55 -14.29
N SER A 44 -3.16 37.49 -15.09
CA SER A 44 -3.43 37.62 -16.54
C SER A 44 -4.91 37.49 -16.95
N ALA A 45 -5.86 37.50 -16.02
CA ALA A 45 -7.30 37.48 -16.33
C ALA A 45 -7.86 38.78 -16.95
N LEU A 46 -6.99 39.71 -17.38
CA LEU A 46 -7.38 41.01 -17.96
C LEU A 46 -6.85 41.26 -19.39
N GLY A 47 -6.32 40.26 -20.10
CA GLY A 47 -5.90 40.48 -21.48
C GLY A 47 -5.60 39.24 -22.31
N TYR A 48 -6.35 39.14 -23.42
CA TYR A 48 -6.10 38.37 -24.66
C TYR A 48 -6.53 36.89 -24.77
N LEU A 49 -7.68 36.78 -25.44
CA LEU A 49 -8.11 35.90 -26.55
C LEU A 49 -7.23 34.72 -27.05
N LEU A 50 -7.95 33.60 -27.30
CA LEU A 50 -7.80 32.51 -28.28
C LEU A 50 -7.02 31.23 -27.89
N LEU A 51 -7.78 30.17 -27.53
CA LEU A 51 -7.81 28.84 -28.16
C LEU A 51 -9.13 28.12 -27.77
N PRO A 52 -9.83 27.39 -28.68
CA PRO A 52 -11.06 26.68 -28.35
C PRO A 52 -10.72 25.29 -27.80
N SER A 53 -10.59 25.20 -26.50
CA SER A 53 -10.86 23.97 -25.74
C SER A 53 -11.98 24.31 -24.78
N CYS A 54 -12.87 23.38 -24.48
CA CYS A 54 -14.14 23.59 -23.78
C CYS A 54 -13.93 24.20 -22.37
N ILE A 55 -13.70 25.52 -22.30
CA ILE A 55 -13.50 26.28 -21.08
C ILE A 55 -14.84 26.91 -20.75
N THR A 56 -15.48 26.43 -19.69
CA THR A 56 -16.65 27.09 -19.11
C THR A 56 -16.19 27.91 -17.91
N ILE A 57 -16.10 29.24 -18.08
CA ILE A 57 -15.93 30.17 -16.96
C ILE A 57 -17.34 30.48 -16.45
N GLY A 58 -17.79 29.74 -15.44
CA GLY A 58 -19.11 29.93 -14.82
C GLY A 58 -19.05 30.96 -13.69
N SER A 59 -20.14 31.71 -13.49
CA SER A 59 -20.39 32.52 -12.28
C SER A 59 -20.86 31.69 -11.07
N GLY A 60 -20.72 30.36 -11.16
CA GLY A 60 -21.09 29.39 -10.13
C GLY A 60 -19.96 29.10 -9.13
N PRO A 61 -20.13 28.14 -8.22
CA PRO A 61 -19.08 27.73 -7.29
C PRO A 61 -17.88 27.05 -7.97
N GLU A 62 -18.08 26.54 -9.18
CA GLU A 62 -17.03 26.05 -10.07
C GLU A 62 -16.59 27.23 -10.93
N PHE A 63 -15.43 27.83 -10.61
CA PHE A 63 -14.92 29.01 -11.30
C PHE A 63 -14.12 28.62 -12.56
N PHE A 64 -13.61 27.39 -12.61
CA PHE A 64 -12.94 26.84 -13.78
C PHE A 64 -13.02 25.31 -13.78
N ARG A 65 -13.14 24.73 -14.98
CA ARG A 65 -13.05 23.28 -15.21
C ARG A 65 -12.30 23.00 -16.51
N SER A 66 -11.34 22.09 -16.45
CA SER A 66 -10.68 21.47 -17.61
C SER A 66 -10.89 19.96 -17.60
N GLU A 67 -10.23 19.25 -18.52
CA GLU A 67 -10.12 17.77 -18.45
C GLU A 67 -9.28 17.29 -17.27
N ASP A 68 -8.37 18.15 -16.77
CA ASP A 68 -7.34 17.77 -15.81
C ASP A 68 -7.70 18.16 -14.38
N TYR A 69 -8.41 19.27 -14.17
CA TYR A 69 -8.76 19.77 -12.84
C TYR A 69 -9.98 20.69 -12.82
N ILE A 70 -10.56 20.86 -11.64
CA ILE A 70 -11.55 21.89 -11.32
C ILE A 70 -10.92 22.88 -10.34
N VAL A 71 -11.14 24.17 -10.56
CA VAL A 71 -10.89 25.21 -9.54
C VAL A 71 -12.24 25.56 -8.93
N TYR A 72 -12.40 25.21 -7.66
CA TYR A 72 -13.66 25.24 -6.95
C TYR A 72 -13.60 26.20 -5.76
N ARG A 73 -14.61 27.06 -5.61
CA ARG A 73 -14.77 27.90 -4.42
C ARG A 73 -15.55 27.14 -3.36
N ILE A 74 -14.89 26.85 -2.25
CA ILE A 74 -15.41 26.09 -1.13
C ILE A 74 -16.68 26.74 -0.59
N LYS A 75 -17.76 25.95 -0.45
CA LYS A 75 -19.01 26.37 0.19
C LYS A 75 -19.04 25.97 1.66
N LYS A 76 -20.01 26.52 2.39
CA LYS A 76 -20.28 26.12 3.77
C LYS A 76 -20.62 24.62 3.82
N GLY A 77 -19.89 23.86 4.64
CA GLY A 77 -20.13 22.43 4.84
C GLY A 77 -19.48 21.50 3.82
N ASP A 78 -18.74 22.05 2.85
CA ASP A 78 -17.87 21.25 1.99
C ASP A 78 -16.71 20.68 2.81
N THR A 79 -16.36 19.43 2.52
CA THR A 79 -15.19 18.74 3.07
C THR A 79 -14.45 18.08 1.91
N PRO A 80 -13.15 17.77 2.06
CA PRO A 80 -12.42 17.02 1.03
C PRO A 80 -13.14 15.74 0.60
N ALA A 81 -13.75 15.00 1.53
CA ALA A 81 -14.52 13.79 1.24
C ALA A 81 -15.78 14.06 0.40
N LYS A 82 -16.55 15.11 0.72
CA LYS A 82 -17.72 15.49 -0.08
C LYS A 82 -17.34 15.95 -1.48
N LEU A 83 -16.25 16.70 -1.61
CA LEU A 83 -15.74 17.15 -2.89
C LEU A 83 -15.21 15.96 -3.72
N ALA A 84 -14.47 15.04 -3.11
CA ALA A 84 -14.04 13.82 -3.77
C ALA A 84 -15.22 12.94 -4.20
N LYS A 85 -16.25 12.80 -3.36
CA LYS A 85 -17.48 12.08 -3.75
C LYS A 85 -18.15 12.72 -4.96
N ARG A 86 -18.30 14.05 -4.93
CA ARG A 86 -18.98 14.82 -5.97
C ARG A 86 -18.22 14.81 -7.30
N PHE A 87 -16.91 14.98 -7.28
CA PHE A 87 -16.12 15.24 -8.48
C PHE A 87 -15.27 14.06 -8.93
N LEU A 88 -14.89 13.16 -8.02
CA LEU A 88 -14.07 11.96 -8.29
C LEU A 88 -14.86 10.65 -8.18
N GLY A 89 -16.15 10.73 -7.87
CA GLY A 89 -17.09 9.62 -7.71
C GLY A 89 -16.97 8.83 -6.41
N ASP A 90 -15.93 9.12 -5.61
CA ASP A 90 -15.53 8.32 -4.46
C ASP A 90 -15.01 9.21 -3.31
N GLU A 91 -15.70 9.16 -2.17
CA GLU A 91 -15.31 9.91 -0.97
C GLU A 91 -13.97 9.47 -0.40
N LYS A 92 -13.55 8.22 -0.65
CA LYS A 92 -12.26 7.69 -0.19
C LYS A 92 -11.07 8.36 -0.88
N LYS A 93 -11.31 9.08 -1.99
CA LYS A 93 -10.31 9.90 -2.68
C LYS A 93 -10.18 11.31 -2.12
N PHE A 94 -10.69 11.58 -0.91
CA PHE A 94 -10.55 12.87 -0.25
C PHE A 94 -9.09 13.36 -0.18
N TRP A 95 -8.14 12.44 -0.01
CA TRP A 95 -6.71 12.72 0.03
C TRP A 95 -6.17 13.30 -1.28
N VAL A 96 -6.76 12.95 -2.44
CA VAL A 96 -6.38 13.53 -3.75
C VAL A 96 -6.65 15.03 -3.74
N VAL A 97 -7.79 15.41 -3.13
CA VAL A 97 -8.18 16.82 -2.98
C VAL A 97 -7.29 17.50 -1.95
N GLU A 98 -6.98 16.87 -0.81
CA GLU A 98 -6.09 17.47 0.19
C GLU A 98 -4.66 17.68 -0.34
N ASP A 99 -4.08 16.68 -0.99
CA ASP A 99 -2.70 16.70 -1.47
C ASP A 99 -2.51 17.74 -2.57
N ALA A 100 -3.49 17.89 -3.48
CA ALA A 100 -3.48 18.92 -4.51
C ALA A 100 -3.55 20.36 -3.95
N ASN A 101 -4.02 20.51 -2.71
CA ASN A 101 -4.23 21.81 -2.08
C ASN A 101 -3.24 22.12 -0.96
N GLY A 102 -2.26 21.25 -0.69
CA GLY A 102 -1.12 21.57 0.19
C GLY A 102 -1.50 22.10 1.58
N GLY A 103 -2.61 21.63 2.16
CA GLY A 103 -3.07 22.07 3.48
C GLY A 103 -3.92 23.35 3.51
N VAL A 104 -4.37 23.86 2.37
CA VAL A 104 -5.37 24.96 2.32
C VAL A 104 -6.60 24.58 3.15
N PRO A 105 -7.07 25.44 4.08
CA PRO A 105 -8.25 25.17 4.88
C PRO A 105 -9.51 25.04 4.01
N PHE A 106 -10.28 23.97 4.21
CA PHE A 106 -11.57 23.76 3.55
C PHE A 106 -12.68 24.58 4.22
N THR A 107 -12.52 25.91 4.22
CA THR A 107 -13.47 26.87 4.77
C THR A 107 -14.12 27.70 3.67
N LYS A 108 -15.37 28.12 3.89
CA LYS A 108 -16.18 28.85 2.89
C LYS A 108 -15.39 30.02 2.28
N GLY A 109 -15.38 30.11 0.96
CA GLY A 109 -14.77 31.21 0.20
C GLY A 109 -13.36 30.94 -0.32
N HIS A 110 -12.63 29.99 0.28
CA HIS A 110 -11.33 29.55 -0.20
C HIS A 110 -11.44 28.83 -1.54
N ILE A 111 -10.35 28.86 -2.30
CA ILE A 111 -10.23 28.15 -3.57
C ILE A 111 -9.55 26.81 -3.31
N ALA A 112 -10.12 25.74 -3.86
CA ALA A 112 -9.56 24.41 -3.88
C ALA A 112 -9.40 23.91 -5.33
N VAL A 113 -8.28 23.25 -5.60
CA VAL A 113 -8.01 22.52 -6.84
C VAL A 113 -8.45 21.07 -6.68
N ILE A 114 -9.19 20.54 -7.65
CA ILE A 114 -9.70 19.18 -7.64
C ILE A 114 -9.16 18.47 -8.88
N PRO A 115 -8.12 17.61 -8.75
CA PRO A 115 -7.57 16.87 -9.88
C PRO A 115 -8.59 15.88 -10.43
N LEU A 116 -8.90 15.97 -11.72
CA LEU A 116 -9.82 15.06 -12.42
C LEU A 116 -9.11 13.88 -13.08
N LYS A 117 -7.84 14.04 -13.48
CA LYS A 117 -7.02 12.93 -13.98
C LYS A 117 -6.30 12.19 -12.85
N LYS A 118 -6.23 10.87 -12.99
CA LYS A 118 -5.38 10.01 -12.15
C LYS A 118 -3.93 10.30 -12.51
N GLU A 119 -3.29 11.19 -11.79
CA GLU A 119 -1.84 11.36 -11.93
C GLU A 119 -1.13 10.22 -11.19
N ASN A 120 -0.20 9.57 -11.91
CA ASN A 120 0.86 8.75 -11.33
C ASN A 120 0.42 7.52 -10.50
N ALA A 121 -0.37 6.61 -11.10
CA ALA A 121 -0.78 5.35 -10.46
C ALA A 121 0.39 4.53 -9.91
N CYS A 122 1.58 4.64 -10.52
CA CYS A 122 2.79 3.90 -10.14
C CYS A 122 3.69 4.64 -9.14
N GLY A 123 3.36 5.88 -8.76
CA GLY A 123 4.17 6.69 -7.85
C GLY A 123 5.57 7.05 -8.39
N LEU A 124 5.78 7.02 -9.71
CA LEU A 124 7.03 7.38 -10.39
C LEU A 124 7.24 8.89 -10.46
N ARG A 125 8.45 9.35 -10.21
CA ARG A 125 8.86 10.75 -10.40
C ARG A 125 10.22 10.78 -11.08
N GLY A 126 10.58 11.94 -11.66
CA GLY A 126 11.85 12.08 -12.37
C GLY A 126 13.09 11.75 -11.53
N ASN A 127 13.00 11.85 -10.20
CA ASN A 127 14.09 11.59 -9.26
C ASN A 127 13.91 10.32 -8.42
N GLY A 128 12.92 9.47 -8.71
CA GLY A 128 12.67 8.30 -7.89
C GLY A 128 11.27 7.71 -7.97
N PHE A 129 10.92 6.88 -6.99
CA PHE A 129 9.64 6.21 -6.94
C PHE A 129 9.09 6.07 -5.52
N GLN A 130 7.77 6.12 -5.41
CA GLN A 130 7.04 5.88 -4.18
C GLN A 130 7.26 4.45 -3.69
N MET A 131 7.34 4.29 -2.37
CA MET A 131 7.33 3.01 -1.70
C MET A 131 6.25 3.02 -0.62
N VAL A 132 5.64 1.87 -0.38
CA VAL A 132 4.63 1.71 0.67
C VAL A 132 5.17 0.80 1.78
N PRO A 133 5.48 1.34 2.97
CA PRO A 133 5.82 0.52 4.13
C PRO A 133 4.59 -0.25 4.63
N ILE A 134 4.82 -1.50 5.03
CA ILE A 134 3.82 -2.34 5.71
C ILE A 134 4.36 -2.64 7.11
N LEU A 135 3.64 -2.20 8.14
CA LEU A 135 3.97 -2.38 9.55
C LEU A 135 3.32 -3.65 10.08
N CYS A 136 4.08 -4.55 10.69
CA CYS A 136 3.61 -5.83 11.21
C CYS A 136 3.67 -5.87 12.74
N TYR A 137 2.51 -6.05 13.37
CA TYR A 137 2.32 -6.24 14.80
C TYR A 137 1.71 -7.62 15.06
N HIS A 138 1.74 -8.10 16.31
CA HIS A 138 1.20 -9.41 16.69
C HIS A 138 0.32 -9.31 17.94
N ARG A 139 0.95 -8.99 19.09
CA ARG A 139 0.30 -8.96 20.39
C ARG A 139 0.44 -7.60 21.06
N PHE A 140 -0.47 -7.27 21.98
CA PHE A 140 -0.42 -6.03 22.75
C PHE A 140 -0.67 -6.32 24.23
N SER A 141 0.22 -5.86 25.11
CA SER A 141 0.15 -6.04 26.57
C SER A 141 1.26 -5.23 27.24
N ASP A 142 1.06 -4.85 28.50
CA ASP A 142 2.11 -4.29 29.36
C ASP A 142 2.96 -5.38 30.04
N ASP A 143 2.40 -6.59 30.20
CA ASP A 143 2.91 -7.61 31.14
C ASP A 143 3.55 -8.82 30.45
N VAL A 144 3.68 -8.81 29.12
CA VAL A 144 4.24 -9.91 28.34
C VAL A 144 5.63 -9.54 27.85
N ASP A 145 6.65 -10.21 28.41
CA ASP A 145 8.02 -10.08 27.96
C ASP A 145 8.24 -10.87 26.65
N SER A 146 7.97 -10.21 25.53
CA SER A 146 8.21 -10.73 24.19
C SER A 146 8.45 -9.57 23.22
N PRO A 147 9.47 -9.63 22.34
CA PRO A 147 9.67 -8.62 21.30
C PRO A 147 8.49 -8.46 20.34
N LEU A 148 7.61 -9.47 20.24
CA LEU A 148 6.41 -9.42 19.40
C LEU A 148 5.19 -8.85 20.14
N CYS A 149 5.34 -8.51 21.43
CA CYS A 149 4.32 -7.86 22.22
C CYS A 149 4.58 -6.35 22.30
N MET A 150 3.63 -5.55 21.84
CA MET A 150 3.73 -4.10 21.81
C MET A 150 2.94 -3.49 22.98
N PRO A 151 3.60 -2.71 23.87
CA PRO A 151 2.89 -2.01 24.93
C PRO A 151 1.83 -1.04 24.36
N PRO A 152 0.61 -0.97 24.95
CA PRO A 152 -0.48 -0.15 24.43
C PRO A 152 -0.14 1.33 24.28
N GLN A 153 0.59 1.89 25.23
CA GLN A 153 0.98 3.31 25.25
C GLN A 153 2.03 3.60 24.18
N VAL A 154 2.90 2.63 23.86
CA VAL A 154 3.84 2.74 22.75
C VAL A 154 3.09 2.70 21.42
N PHE A 155 2.15 1.77 21.25
CA PHE A 155 1.32 1.70 20.06
C PHE A 155 0.49 2.98 19.84
N ASP A 156 -0.11 3.54 20.89
CA ASP A 156 -0.81 4.83 20.83
C ASP A 156 0.09 5.97 20.36
N ARG A 157 1.33 6.05 20.88
CA ARG A 157 2.32 7.05 20.42
C ARG A 157 2.70 6.86 18.95
N GLN A 158 2.86 5.62 18.50
CA GLN A 158 3.15 5.31 17.09
C GLN A 158 1.99 5.76 16.17
N MET A 159 0.75 5.47 16.54
CA MET A 159 -0.42 5.89 15.76
C MET A 159 -0.59 7.42 15.77
N LYS A 160 -0.37 8.05 16.94
CA LYS A 160 -0.33 9.52 17.05
C LYS A 160 0.72 10.12 16.10
N TYR A 161 1.93 9.56 16.08
CA TYR A 161 2.99 10.01 15.19
C TYR A 161 2.58 9.94 13.72
N LEU A 162 1.97 8.83 13.28
CA LEU A 162 1.47 8.70 11.90
C LEU A 162 0.49 9.82 11.57
N LYS A 163 -0.47 10.08 12.47
CA LYS A 163 -1.48 11.13 12.31
C LYS A 163 -0.87 12.52 12.22
N GLU A 164 0.00 12.87 13.17
CA GLU A 164 0.62 14.21 13.27
C GLU A 164 1.63 14.49 12.15
N ASN A 165 2.23 13.45 11.56
CA ASN A 165 3.20 13.58 10.47
C ASN A 165 2.59 13.36 9.07
N ASN A 166 1.26 13.41 8.97
CA ASN A 166 0.49 13.29 7.73
C ASN A 166 0.67 11.96 6.99
N TYR A 167 0.96 10.87 7.71
CA TYR A 167 0.86 9.54 7.13
C TYR A 167 -0.61 9.16 6.97
N ARG A 168 -0.92 8.49 5.85
CA ARG A 168 -2.25 7.97 5.58
C ARG A 168 -2.22 6.45 5.65
N VAL A 169 -2.94 5.89 6.61
CA VAL A 169 -3.14 4.45 6.68
C VAL A 169 -4.10 4.05 5.57
N VAL A 170 -3.62 3.23 4.63
CA VAL A 170 -4.40 2.72 3.49
C VAL A 170 -4.68 1.23 3.67
N SER A 171 -5.73 0.73 3.04
CA SER A 171 -6.06 -0.69 3.14
C SER A 171 -5.08 -1.56 2.33
N SER A 172 -4.99 -2.85 2.66
CA SER A 172 -4.21 -3.80 1.84
C SER A 172 -4.78 -3.98 0.44
N THR A 173 -6.10 -3.81 0.27
CA THR A 173 -6.71 -3.80 -1.08
C THR A 173 -6.35 -2.55 -1.88
N ASP A 174 -6.23 -1.38 -1.24
CA ASP A 174 -5.74 -0.19 -1.94
C ASP A 174 -4.27 -0.38 -2.37
N LEU A 175 -3.46 -1.01 -1.50
CA LEU A 175 -2.09 -1.39 -1.88
C LEU A 175 -2.07 -2.38 -3.05
N LEU A 176 -2.95 -3.38 -3.08
CA LEU A 176 -3.06 -4.31 -4.20
C LEU A 176 -3.36 -3.57 -5.52
N GLY A 177 -4.34 -2.65 -5.52
CA GLY A 177 -4.65 -1.87 -6.71
C GLY A 177 -3.51 -0.93 -7.13
N PHE A 178 -2.71 -0.41 -6.19
CA PHE A 178 -1.47 0.31 -6.51
C PHE A 178 -0.43 -0.57 -7.21
N LEU A 179 -0.20 -1.79 -6.70
CA LEU A 179 0.72 -2.77 -7.30
C LEU A 179 0.25 -3.23 -8.70
N GLN A 180 -1.07 -3.22 -8.93
CA GLN A 180 -1.70 -3.56 -10.21
C GLN A 180 -1.87 -2.34 -11.15
N ASN A 181 -1.36 -1.17 -10.76
CA ASN A 181 -1.46 0.10 -11.51
C ASN A 181 -2.91 0.59 -11.74
N GLU A 182 -3.86 0.18 -10.90
CA GLU A 182 -5.27 0.54 -11.01
C GLU A 182 -5.55 1.93 -10.43
N HIS A 183 -4.87 2.32 -9.36
CA HIS A 183 -5.03 3.63 -8.72
C HIS A 183 -3.77 4.08 -7.96
N CYS A 184 -3.64 5.40 -7.79
CA CYS A 184 -2.58 6.01 -6.99
C CYS A 184 -2.89 5.94 -5.49
N LEU A 185 -1.85 6.06 -4.67
CA LEU A 185 -1.93 6.17 -3.22
C LEU A 185 -1.40 7.53 -2.74
N PRO A 186 -1.81 7.99 -1.54
CA PRO A 186 -1.20 9.14 -0.88
C PRO A 186 0.32 9.04 -0.79
N GLU A 187 1.05 10.15 -0.94
CA GLU A 187 2.53 10.14 -0.92
C GLU A 187 3.12 9.51 0.34
N LYS A 188 2.46 9.71 1.49
CA LYS A 188 2.81 9.10 2.78
C LYS A 188 1.88 7.94 3.16
N ALA A 189 1.55 7.08 2.20
CA ALA A 189 0.78 5.87 2.45
C ALA A 189 1.56 4.87 3.33
N VAL A 190 0.86 4.23 4.27
CA VAL A 190 1.37 3.16 5.12
C VAL A 190 0.28 2.11 5.30
N VAL A 191 0.65 0.83 5.36
CA VAL A 191 -0.30 -0.26 5.69
C VAL A 191 0.03 -0.77 7.09
N ILE A 192 -1.00 -1.02 7.89
CA ILE A 192 -0.88 -1.65 9.21
C ILE A 192 -1.45 -3.08 9.12
N THR A 193 -0.67 -4.05 9.58
CA THR A 193 -1.08 -5.46 9.66
C THR A 193 -0.90 -6.00 11.07
N ILE A 194 -1.83 -6.82 11.53
CA ILE A 194 -1.77 -7.52 12.82
C ILE A 194 -1.93 -9.01 12.57
N ASP A 195 -0.94 -9.79 12.98
CA ASP A 195 -0.88 -11.23 12.73
C ASP A 195 -1.45 -12.03 13.93
N ASP A 196 -1.52 -13.34 13.76
CA ASP A 196 -1.90 -14.39 14.72
C ASP A 196 -3.36 -14.42 15.19
N GLY A 197 -4.03 -13.28 15.36
CA GLY A 197 -5.39 -13.25 15.91
C GLY A 197 -5.45 -13.32 17.43
N TYR A 198 -4.47 -12.73 18.12
CA TYR A 198 -4.58 -12.49 19.56
C TYR A 198 -5.73 -11.54 19.88
N ARG A 199 -6.47 -11.84 20.95
CA ARG A 199 -7.59 -11.03 21.45
C ARG A 199 -7.19 -9.58 21.75
N SER A 200 -5.94 -9.34 22.14
CA SER A 200 -5.38 -8.00 22.32
C SER A 200 -5.48 -7.12 21.06
N GLY A 201 -5.51 -7.72 19.87
CA GLY A 201 -5.77 -6.98 18.63
C GLY A 201 -7.15 -6.32 18.62
N TYR A 202 -8.15 -6.96 19.25
CA TYR A 202 -9.50 -6.41 19.43
C TYR A 202 -9.61 -5.55 20.69
N ASP A 203 -9.13 -6.03 21.84
CA ASP A 203 -9.33 -5.33 23.12
C ASP A 203 -8.50 -4.04 23.22
N ILE A 204 -7.36 -3.94 22.51
CA ILE A 204 -6.38 -2.85 22.65
C ILE A 204 -6.12 -2.14 21.33
N ALA A 205 -5.66 -2.87 20.30
CA ALA A 205 -5.21 -2.21 19.06
C ALA A 205 -6.37 -1.59 18.28
N TYR A 206 -7.50 -2.28 18.19
CA TYR A 206 -8.71 -1.81 17.51
C TYR A 206 -9.21 -0.43 18.02
N PRO A 207 -9.47 -0.21 19.33
CA PRO A 207 -9.92 1.10 19.81
C PRO A 207 -8.86 2.20 19.64
N ILE A 208 -7.56 1.87 19.77
CA ILE A 208 -6.48 2.84 19.52
C ILE A 208 -6.46 3.25 18.04
N LEU A 209 -6.57 2.30 17.11
CA LEU A 209 -6.63 2.62 15.68
C LEU A 209 -7.84 3.49 15.34
N GLN A 210 -9.01 3.17 15.92
CA GLN A 210 -10.24 3.96 15.73
C GLN A 210 -10.08 5.41 16.23
N LYS A 211 -9.41 5.64 17.37
CA LYS A 211 -9.11 6.98 17.90
C LYS A 211 -8.42 7.88 16.87
N TYR A 212 -7.58 7.32 15.98
CA TYR A 212 -6.87 8.09 14.94
C TYR A 212 -7.53 8.06 13.56
N GLY A 213 -8.64 7.32 13.42
CA GLY A 213 -9.33 7.09 12.14
C GLY A 213 -8.57 6.13 11.23
N PHE A 214 -7.84 5.19 11.81
CA PHE A 214 -7.06 4.18 11.08
C PHE A 214 -7.74 2.81 11.11
N THR A 215 -7.39 1.98 10.13
CA THR A 215 -7.77 0.57 10.05
C THR A 215 -6.52 -0.30 9.93
N ALA A 216 -6.69 -1.61 9.99
CA ALA A 216 -5.61 -2.57 9.76
C ALA A 216 -6.12 -3.80 9.02
N THR A 217 -5.19 -4.57 8.47
CA THR A 217 -5.43 -5.93 7.98
C THR A 217 -5.05 -6.93 9.05
N LEU A 218 -5.99 -7.79 9.44
CA LEU A 218 -5.80 -8.86 10.41
C LEU A 218 -5.48 -10.15 9.66
N PHE A 219 -4.32 -10.76 9.88
CA PHE A 219 -3.99 -12.06 9.33
C PHE A 219 -4.25 -13.14 10.37
N ILE A 220 -5.27 -13.98 10.11
CA ILE A 220 -5.83 -14.90 11.09
C ILE A 220 -5.53 -16.34 10.68
N TYR A 221 -4.96 -17.12 11.60
CA TYR A 221 -4.93 -18.57 11.45
C TYR A 221 -6.14 -19.19 12.15
N THR A 222 -6.89 -19.99 11.39
CA THR A 222 -8.29 -20.27 11.72
C THR A 222 -8.46 -21.15 12.94
N ASP A 223 -7.49 -22.00 13.24
CA ASP A 223 -7.53 -22.94 14.38
C ASP A 223 -7.38 -22.20 15.72
N PHE A 224 -6.86 -20.97 15.73
CA PHE A 224 -6.77 -20.17 16.95
C PHE A 224 -8.07 -19.50 17.34
N VAL A 225 -8.95 -19.21 16.37
CA VAL A 225 -10.13 -18.38 16.61
C VAL A 225 -11.07 -19.05 17.62
N GLY A 226 -11.21 -18.45 18.79
CA GLY A 226 -11.99 -19.01 19.90
C GLY A 226 -11.35 -20.20 20.62
N ALA A 227 -10.08 -20.54 20.34
CA ALA A 227 -9.39 -21.66 20.97
C ALA A 227 -9.04 -21.41 22.44
N SER A 228 -8.99 -20.14 22.87
CA SER A 228 -8.76 -19.77 24.27
C SER A 228 -9.27 -18.36 24.57
N ARG A 229 -9.23 -17.95 25.84
CA ARG A 229 -9.51 -16.57 26.27
C ARG A 229 -8.61 -15.52 25.61
N ASN A 230 -7.44 -15.92 25.12
CA ASN A 230 -6.44 -15.07 24.50
C ASN A 230 -6.62 -14.94 22.98
N ALA A 231 -7.55 -15.67 22.38
CA ALA A 231 -7.82 -15.62 20.95
C ALA A 231 -9.02 -14.72 20.63
N VAL A 232 -8.99 -14.09 19.46
CA VAL A 232 -10.18 -13.40 18.94
C VAL A 232 -11.30 -14.40 18.67
N THR A 233 -12.54 -13.91 18.69
CA THR A 233 -13.73 -14.65 18.30
C THR A 233 -14.21 -14.23 16.91
N TRP A 234 -15.03 -15.07 16.27
CA TRP A 234 -15.66 -14.72 15.00
C TRP A 234 -16.53 -13.46 15.09
N ASN A 235 -17.17 -13.20 16.23
CA ASN A 235 -17.98 -11.99 16.41
C ASN A 235 -17.11 -10.73 16.46
N GLN A 236 -15.98 -10.77 17.18
CA GLN A 236 -15.01 -9.67 17.21
C GLN A 236 -14.43 -9.39 15.82
N LEU A 237 -14.10 -10.44 15.04
CA LEU A 237 -13.64 -10.28 13.65
C LEU A 237 -14.71 -9.61 12.76
N ARG A 238 -15.99 -10.00 12.90
CA ARG A 238 -17.09 -9.36 12.16
C ARG A 238 -17.28 -7.90 12.55
N GLU A 239 -17.12 -7.57 13.82
CA GLU A 239 -17.22 -6.20 14.32
C GLU A 239 -16.13 -5.31 13.73
N MET A 240 -14.86 -5.70 13.84
CA MET A 240 -13.75 -4.95 13.26
C MET A 240 -13.92 -4.77 11.75
N LYS A 241 -14.39 -5.83 11.05
CA LYS A 241 -14.68 -5.76 9.61
C LYS A 241 -15.75 -4.74 9.27
N LYS A 242 -16.83 -4.63 10.05
CA LYS A 242 -17.87 -3.59 9.87
C LYS A 242 -17.30 -2.18 10.01
N SER A 243 -16.23 -2.02 10.79
CA SER A 243 -15.51 -0.75 10.98
C SER A 243 -14.36 -0.54 9.99
N GLY A 244 -14.28 -1.31 8.91
CA GLY A 244 -13.35 -1.10 7.80
C GLY A 244 -12.03 -1.87 7.90
N PHE A 245 -11.84 -2.72 8.92
CA PHE A 245 -10.69 -3.62 8.98
C PHE A 245 -10.83 -4.73 7.94
N GLN A 246 -9.70 -5.22 7.44
CA GLN A 246 -9.66 -6.35 6.52
C GLN A 246 -9.23 -7.60 7.27
N VAL A 247 -9.68 -8.77 6.80
CA VAL A 247 -9.25 -10.05 7.36
C VAL A 247 -8.68 -10.92 6.25
N GLY A 248 -7.40 -11.27 6.39
CA GLY A 248 -6.65 -12.16 5.50
C GLY A 248 -6.36 -13.51 6.15
N GLY A 249 -5.87 -14.45 5.33
CA GLY A 249 -5.46 -15.78 5.78
C GLY A 249 -4.08 -15.78 6.43
N HIS A 250 -3.90 -16.62 7.43
CA HIS A 250 -2.58 -16.93 8.03
C HIS A 250 -2.37 -18.45 8.17
N THR A 251 -2.95 -19.21 7.23
CA THR A 251 -3.08 -20.69 7.23
C THR A 251 -4.06 -21.21 8.28
N THR A 252 -4.28 -22.52 8.35
CA THR A 252 -5.13 -23.11 9.39
C THR A 252 -4.48 -23.05 10.77
N SER A 253 -3.21 -23.45 10.84
CA SER A 253 -2.53 -23.89 12.07
C SER A 253 -1.22 -23.16 12.35
N HIS A 254 -0.88 -22.13 11.57
CA HIS A 254 0.38 -21.37 11.69
C HIS A 254 1.65 -22.23 11.46
N ASP A 255 1.54 -23.25 10.60
CA ASP A 255 2.64 -24.13 10.23
C ASP A 255 3.66 -23.43 9.30
N ASP A 256 4.94 -23.76 9.44
CA ASP A 256 5.94 -23.44 8.41
C ASP A 256 5.69 -24.32 7.17
N LEU A 257 5.04 -23.73 6.17
CA LEU A 257 4.65 -24.42 4.94
C LEU A 257 5.84 -24.81 4.06
N THR A 258 7.06 -24.32 4.33
CA THR A 258 8.27 -24.66 3.56
C THR A 258 8.94 -25.94 4.04
N LYS A 259 8.54 -26.46 5.21
CA LYS A 259 9.15 -27.63 5.83
C LYS A 259 8.27 -28.86 5.67
N GLN A 260 8.86 -29.94 5.21
CA GLN A 260 8.28 -31.28 5.33
C GLN A 260 8.38 -31.73 6.79
N ARG A 261 7.33 -32.40 7.29
CA ARG A 261 7.34 -33.00 8.63
C ARG A 261 8.10 -34.33 8.62
N ASP A 262 8.54 -34.78 9.79
CA ASP A 262 9.21 -36.08 9.92
C ASP A 262 8.28 -37.22 9.44
N GLY A 263 8.79 -38.06 8.54
CA GLY A 263 8.02 -39.14 7.92
C GLY A 263 7.00 -38.69 6.85
N GLU A 264 6.89 -37.39 6.56
CA GLU A 264 5.97 -36.86 5.55
C GLU A 264 6.52 -37.04 4.13
N ASN A 265 5.88 -37.92 3.35
CA ASN A 265 6.21 -38.03 1.93
C ASN A 265 5.78 -36.78 1.13
N ARG A 266 6.32 -36.62 -0.08
CA ARG A 266 6.05 -35.44 -0.93
C ARG A 266 4.57 -35.21 -1.23
N ARG A 267 3.78 -36.27 -1.42
CA ARG A 267 2.33 -36.14 -1.71
C ARG A 267 1.59 -35.60 -0.49
N SER A 268 1.85 -36.15 0.69
CA SER A 268 1.27 -35.69 1.95
C SER A 268 1.64 -34.23 2.25
N TYR A 269 2.90 -33.85 2.00
CA TYR A 269 3.36 -32.46 2.12
C TYR A 269 2.55 -31.50 1.24
N LEU A 270 2.40 -31.81 -0.05
CA LEU A 270 1.63 -30.97 -0.97
C LEU A 270 0.16 -30.86 -0.55
N THR A 271 -0.48 -31.98 -0.19
CA THR A 271 -1.85 -31.98 0.33
C THR A 271 -1.98 -31.17 1.62
N ARG A 272 -0.97 -31.17 2.50
CA ARG A 272 -0.99 -30.36 3.72
C ARG A 272 -0.92 -28.87 3.41
N ILE A 273 -0.06 -28.43 2.49
CA ILE A 273 0.02 -27.03 2.08
C ILE A 273 -1.32 -26.58 1.47
N GLU A 274 -1.86 -27.36 0.54
CA GLU A 274 -3.14 -27.09 -0.11
C GLU A 274 -4.28 -26.97 0.91
N LYS A 275 -4.34 -27.89 1.87
CA LYS A 275 -5.31 -27.81 2.96
C LYS A 275 -5.08 -26.60 3.85
N GLY A 276 -3.84 -26.36 4.29
CA GLY A 276 -3.50 -25.24 5.17
C GLY A 276 -3.90 -23.89 4.59
N LEU A 277 -3.75 -23.71 3.27
CA LEU A 277 -4.11 -22.48 2.57
C LEU A 277 -5.61 -22.44 2.18
N GLY A 278 -6.12 -23.51 1.56
CA GLY A 278 -7.47 -23.57 1.02
C GLY A 278 -8.56 -23.73 2.06
N VAL A 279 -8.32 -24.51 3.12
CA VAL A 279 -9.28 -24.66 4.23
C VAL A 279 -9.35 -23.36 5.03
N SER A 280 -8.21 -22.73 5.31
CA SER A 280 -8.16 -21.41 5.97
C SER A 280 -9.00 -20.38 5.20
N LYS A 281 -8.76 -20.24 3.89
CA LYS A 281 -9.53 -19.36 3.01
C LYS A 281 -11.02 -19.67 3.08
N SER A 282 -11.40 -20.94 2.89
CA SER A 282 -12.80 -21.39 2.90
C SER A 282 -13.51 -21.11 4.23
N ILE A 283 -12.82 -21.27 5.36
CA ILE A 283 -13.38 -20.97 6.69
C ILE A 283 -13.60 -19.46 6.84
N LEU A 284 -12.62 -18.63 6.49
CA LEU A 284 -12.72 -17.18 6.56
C LEU A 284 -13.87 -16.67 5.68
N ASP A 285 -13.93 -17.13 4.43
CA ASP A 285 -14.94 -16.74 3.44
C ASP A 285 -16.35 -17.03 3.95
N ARG A 286 -16.56 -18.24 4.48
CA ARG A 286 -17.85 -18.65 5.06
C ARG A 286 -18.19 -17.90 6.35
N LYS A 287 -17.24 -17.76 7.29
CA LYS A 287 -17.51 -17.19 8.62
C LYS A 287 -17.72 -15.67 8.58
N LEU A 288 -17.07 -14.99 7.62
CA LEU A 288 -17.07 -13.54 7.51
C LEU A 288 -17.83 -13.00 6.31
N GLY A 289 -18.32 -13.86 5.40
CA GLY A 289 -19.01 -13.44 4.18
C GLY A 289 -18.10 -12.60 3.29
N GLN A 290 -17.03 -13.20 2.78
CA GLN A 290 -16.05 -12.53 1.92
C GLN A 290 -15.42 -13.47 0.91
N ASN A 291 -14.61 -12.88 0.03
CA ASN A 291 -13.57 -13.56 -0.72
C ASN A 291 -12.20 -13.16 -0.14
N THR A 292 -11.52 -14.08 0.54
CA THR A 292 -10.22 -13.82 1.19
C THR A 292 -9.12 -13.91 0.16
N ILE A 293 -8.60 -12.76 -0.25
CA ILE A 293 -7.54 -12.62 -1.27
C ILE A 293 -6.17 -12.27 -0.70
N LEU A 294 -6.10 -11.95 0.60
CA LEU A 294 -4.89 -11.53 1.30
C LEU A 294 -4.33 -12.69 2.13
N LEU A 295 -3.01 -12.89 2.09
CA LEU A 295 -2.30 -13.93 2.86
C LEU A 295 -1.08 -13.34 3.58
N ALA A 296 -0.82 -13.78 4.82
CA ALA A 296 0.49 -13.68 5.43
C ALA A 296 1.08 -15.08 5.57
N PHE A 297 2.32 -15.27 5.13
CA PHE A 297 3.01 -16.54 5.36
C PHE A 297 3.46 -16.63 6.83
N PRO A 298 3.16 -17.73 7.55
CA PRO A 298 3.72 -17.97 8.88
C PRO A 298 5.24 -17.83 8.87
N TYR A 299 5.77 -17.10 9.86
CA TYR A 299 7.20 -16.76 9.96
C TYR A 299 7.78 -15.99 8.75
N GLY A 300 6.91 -15.52 7.84
CA GLY A 300 7.26 -14.95 6.54
C GLY A 300 8.01 -15.90 5.61
N ARG A 301 7.90 -17.22 5.82
CA ARG A 301 8.62 -18.24 5.02
C ARG A 301 7.78 -18.71 3.84
N TYR A 302 8.41 -18.73 2.67
CA TYR A 302 7.81 -19.20 1.44
C TYR A 302 8.88 -19.80 0.53
N ASP A 303 8.47 -20.67 -0.38
CA ASP A 303 9.27 -21.20 -1.48
C ASP A 303 8.43 -21.22 -2.77
N SER A 304 9.01 -21.66 -3.88
CA SER A 304 8.28 -21.73 -5.16
C SER A 304 7.06 -22.68 -5.12
N THR A 305 7.08 -23.70 -4.27
CA THR A 305 5.95 -24.62 -4.10
C THR A 305 4.81 -23.92 -3.38
N VAL A 306 5.09 -23.29 -2.24
CA VAL A 306 4.11 -22.56 -1.43
C VAL A 306 3.48 -21.41 -2.22
N LEU A 307 4.29 -20.65 -2.97
CA LEU A 307 3.78 -19.55 -3.82
C LEU A 307 2.79 -20.07 -4.88
N ARG A 308 3.14 -21.13 -5.61
CA ARG A 308 2.24 -21.72 -6.62
C ARG A 308 0.93 -22.22 -6.02
N VAL A 309 0.97 -22.80 -4.83
CA VAL A 309 -0.25 -23.27 -4.15
C VAL A 309 -1.09 -22.08 -3.68
N ALA A 310 -0.47 -21.03 -3.14
CA ALA A 310 -1.17 -19.81 -2.72
C ALA A 310 -1.90 -19.14 -3.91
N GLU A 311 -1.22 -18.98 -5.03
CA GLU A 311 -1.79 -18.42 -6.27
C GLU A 311 -2.97 -19.27 -6.77
N ARG A 312 -2.80 -20.60 -6.89
CA ARG A 312 -3.87 -21.53 -7.30
C ARG A 312 -5.07 -21.56 -6.34
N THR A 313 -4.84 -21.25 -5.07
CA THR A 313 -5.89 -21.15 -4.05
C THR A 313 -6.72 -19.86 -4.21
N GLY A 314 -6.25 -18.90 -5.00
CA GLY A 314 -6.92 -17.62 -5.23
C GLY A 314 -6.52 -16.53 -4.24
N TYR A 315 -5.33 -16.61 -3.64
CA TYR A 315 -4.73 -15.44 -2.99
C TYR A 315 -4.11 -14.53 -4.05
N GLU A 316 -4.41 -13.24 -3.98
CA GLU A 316 -3.95 -12.23 -4.94
C GLU A 316 -2.81 -11.37 -4.39
N MET A 317 -2.70 -11.26 -3.06
CA MET A 317 -1.64 -10.53 -2.38
C MET A 317 -1.12 -11.33 -1.19
N ALA A 318 0.20 -11.46 -1.06
CA ALA A 318 0.80 -12.11 0.08
C ALA A 318 1.98 -11.32 0.68
N VAL A 319 2.09 -11.39 2.00
CA VAL A 319 3.09 -10.65 2.78
C VAL A 319 4.03 -11.57 3.54
N THR A 320 5.27 -11.11 3.69
CA THR A 320 6.38 -11.80 4.38
C THR A 320 6.75 -11.05 5.66
N VAL A 321 7.87 -11.40 6.31
CA VAL A 321 8.47 -10.59 7.39
C VAL A 321 9.83 -10.00 7.00
N LYS A 322 10.15 -10.02 5.69
CA LYS A 322 11.37 -9.39 5.17
C LYS A 322 11.22 -7.88 5.30
N ARG A 323 12.08 -7.24 6.10
CA ARG A 323 12.06 -5.79 6.34
C ARG A 323 12.19 -5.02 5.02
N GLY A 324 11.36 -3.99 4.85
CA GLY A 324 11.42 -3.05 3.73
C GLY A 324 10.06 -2.48 3.33
N SER A 325 10.10 -1.51 2.41
CA SER A 325 8.92 -0.91 1.77
C SER A 325 8.74 -1.45 0.36
N ASN A 326 7.53 -1.32 -0.20
CA ASN A 326 7.14 -1.94 -1.46
C ASN A 326 6.86 -0.88 -2.55
N PRO A 327 7.64 -0.81 -3.64
CA PRO A 327 7.29 -0.04 -4.83
C PRO A 327 6.19 -0.74 -5.64
N PHE A 328 5.63 -0.06 -6.66
CA PHE A 328 4.57 -0.63 -7.51
C PHE A 328 4.98 -1.91 -8.25
N PHE A 329 6.28 -2.10 -8.53
CA PHE A 329 6.84 -3.31 -9.17
C PHE A 329 7.29 -4.38 -8.16
N ALA A 330 6.87 -4.29 -6.89
CA ALA A 330 7.13 -5.34 -5.92
C ALA A 330 6.42 -6.64 -6.31
N ASP A 331 7.00 -7.77 -5.91
CA ASP A 331 6.34 -9.08 -6.06
C ASP A 331 5.09 -9.13 -5.16
N VAL A 332 3.91 -9.14 -5.79
CA VAL A 332 2.61 -9.06 -5.13
C VAL A 332 2.34 -10.24 -4.19
N LEU A 333 2.98 -11.40 -4.43
CA LEU A 333 2.89 -12.58 -3.57
C LEU A 333 4.07 -12.71 -2.60
N ALA A 334 4.95 -11.72 -2.51
CA ALA A 334 6.08 -11.72 -1.59
C ALA A 334 6.43 -10.31 -1.05
N LEU A 335 5.40 -9.56 -0.66
CA LEU A 335 5.57 -8.20 -0.15
C LEU A 335 6.37 -8.17 1.15
N LYS A 336 7.20 -7.13 1.29
CA LYS A 336 8.04 -6.87 2.45
C LYS A 336 7.21 -6.24 3.57
N ARG A 337 7.48 -6.63 4.82
CA ARG A 337 6.92 -6.01 6.02
C ARG A 337 8.00 -5.78 7.06
N SER A 338 7.86 -4.69 7.80
CA SER A 338 8.72 -4.40 8.95
C SER A 338 7.99 -4.82 10.22
N GLN A 339 8.50 -5.87 10.86
CA GLN A 339 8.05 -6.26 12.20
C GLN A 339 8.44 -5.17 13.20
N ILE A 340 7.48 -4.68 13.97
CA ILE A 340 7.71 -3.62 14.94
C ILE A 340 8.04 -4.26 16.29
N LEU A 341 9.33 -4.53 16.48
CA LEU A 341 9.86 -5.29 17.62
C LEU A 341 10.41 -4.41 18.74
N ARG A 342 10.88 -3.22 18.40
CA ARG A 342 11.42 -2.27 19.37
C ARG A 342 10.37 -1.23 19.71
N HIS A 343 10.38 -0.80 20.97
CA HIS A 343 9.38 0.13 21.51
C HIS A 343 9.80 1.60 21.38
N ASP A 344 10.99 1.87 20.84
CA ASP A 344 11.49 3.23 20.63
C ASP A 344 10.94 3.86 19.34
N MET A 345 10.78 5.18 19.36
CA MET A 345 10.21 5.92 18.23
C MET A 345 11.18 6.03 17.05
N ASP A 346 12.50 6.05 17.27
CA ASP A 346 13.48 6.19 16.18
C ASP A 346 13.46 4.95 15.26
N SER A 347 13.45 3.77 15.87
CA SER A 347 13.28 2.50 15.18
C SER A 347 11.96 2.46 14.42
N PHE A 348 10.85 2.88 15.06
CA PHE A 348 9.56 2.97 14.39
C PHE A 348 9.60 3.88 13.16
N VAL A 349 10.11 5.11 13.29
CA VAL A 349 10.21 6.10 12.22
C VAL A 349 11.10 5.61 11.08
N SER A 350 12.18 4.88 11.39
CA SER A 350 13.06 4.30 10.36
C SER A 350 12.35 3.32 9.42
N ASN A 351 11.19 2.77 9.82
CA ASN A 351 10.38 1.87 8.99
C ASN A 351 9.37 2.61 8.11
N LEU A 352 9.29 3.95 8.18
CA LEU A 352 8.29 4.76 7.48
C LEU A 352 8.81 5.43 6.20
N LYS A 353 9.80 4.82 5.54
CA LYS A 353 10.33 5.36 4.27
C LYS A 353 9.33 5.13 3.13
N THR A 354 8.78 6.22 2.60
CA THR A 354 7.74 6.20 1.56
C THR A 354 8.21 6.62 0.16
N PHE A 355 9.49 6.98 0.01
CA PHE A 355 10.06 7.35 -1.28
C PHE A 355 11.50 6.88 -1.41
N HIS A 356 11.86 6.39 -2.59
CA HIS A 356 13.23 6.03 -2.95
C HIS A 356 13.73 6.99 -4.02
N THR A 357 14.75 7.77 -3.68
CA THR A 357 15.46 8.63 -4.63
C THR A 357 16.47 7.81 -5.42
N VAL A 358 16.39 7.89 -6.74
CA VAL A 358 17.41 7.34 -7.64
C VAL A 358 18.42 8.46 -7.91
N SER A 359 19.66 8.26 -7.47
CA SER A 359 20.76 9.19 -7.76
C SER A 359 21.25 8.93 -9.18
N HIS A 360 21.49 9.99 -9.95
CA HIS A 360 22.08 9.90 -11.29
C HIS A 360 23.58 9.62 -11.23
#